data_AF-A0A955CDI1-F1
#
_entry.id   AF-A0A955CDI1-F1
#
_cell.length_a   1.000
_cell.length_b   1.000
_cell.length_c   1.000
_cell.angle_alpha   90.00
_cell.angle_beta   90.00
_cell.angle_gamma   90.00
#
_symmetry.space_group_name_H-M   'P 1'
#
loop_
_entity.id
_entity.type
_entity.pdbx_description
1 polymer ?
#
loop_
_entity_poly.entity_id
_entity_poly.type
_entity_poly.pdbx_seq_one_letter_code
_entity_poly.pdbx_strand_id
1 'polypeptide(L)'
;MPFNFDWWFDSPYRERTDEARRRCALSHFSSLTPEKAEKDKKFKKFFDELEVRTIVYLRDGFSYEIKEIIEQPTTTTMTFECMPADEAYKVGCFVVTVPFEDIVRVEVFAVHPAEKPEDMPSIKGFGSAQLPPKPQPPVKERQPRPEGAE
;
A
#
# COMPACT_ATOMS: atom_id res chain seq x y z
N MET A 1 19.69 -5.06 -3.41
CA MET A 1 20.12 -4.23 -2.27
C MET A 1 19.84 -5.02 -1.00
N PRO A 2 20.78 -5.12 -0.05
CA PRO A 2 20.47 -5.67 1.25
C PRO A 2 19.42 -4.80 1.95
N PHE A 3 18.47 -5.44 2.63
CA PHE A 3 17.48 -4.79 3.48
C PHE A 3 18.20 -4.03 4.62
N ASN A 4 17.91 -2.74 4.81
CA ASN A 4 18.51 -1.94 5.89
C ASN A 4 17.41 -1.54 6.90
N PHE A 5 17.51 -2.08 8.11
CA PHE A 5 16.63 -1.77 9.23
C PHE A 5 16.55 -0.27 9.52
N ASP A 6 17.70 0.43 9.46
CA ASP A 6 17.82 1.85 9.76
C ASP A 6 17.04 2.74 8.76
N TRP A 7 16.54 2.17 7.66
CA TRP A 7 15.76 2.92 6.68
C TRP A 7 14.40 3.37 7.23
N TRP A 8 13.83 2.61 8.16
CA TRP A 8 12.47 2.86 8.66
C TRP A 8 12.41 3.78 9.87
N PHE A 9 13.53 3.99 10.55
CA PHE A 9 13.60 4.70 11.81
C PHE A 9 14.46 5.95 11.66
N ASP A 10 14.18 6.99 12.44
CA ASP A 10 14.93 8.25 12.46
C ASP A 10 14.96 9.05 11.13
N SER A 11 16.13 9.65 10.79
CA SER A 11 16.34 10.57 9.67
C SER A 11 16.14 9.95 8.29
N PRO A 12 16.58 8.71 8.00
CA PRO A 12 16.50 8.14 6.65
C PRO A 12 15.09 8.03 6.06
N TYR A 13 14.08 7.69 6.89
CA TYR A 13 12.70 7.66 6.41
C TYR A 13 12.23 9.06 6.02
N ARG A 14 12.47 10.05 6.89
CA ARG A 14 12.13 11.46 6.65
C ARG A 14 12.80 12.00 5.38
N GLU A 15 14.08 11.70 5.19
CA GLU A 15 14.82 12.08 3.99
C GLU A 15 14.19 11.54 2.70
N ARG A 16 13.67 10.30 2.71
CA ARG A 16 12.94 9.76 1.54
C ARG A 16 11.62 10.45 1.32
N THR A 17 10.88 10.75 2.39
CA THR A 17 9.61 11.48 2.28
C THR A 17 9.84 12.88 1.71
N ASP A 18 10.87 13.58 2.17
CA ASP A 18 11.24 14.91 1.68
C ASP A 18 11.74 14.89 0.24
N GLU A 19 12.55 13.89 -0.13
CA GLU A 19 13.01 13.70 -1.50
C GLU A 19 11.83 13.43 -2.46
N ALA A 20 10.85 12.60 -2.03
CA ALA A 20 9.65 12.34 -2.82
C ALA A 20 8.83 13.62 -3.05
N ARG A 21 8.63 14.44 -2.00
CA ARG A 21 7.95 15.75 -2.13
C ARG A 21 8.70 16.68 -3.06
N ARG A 22 10.03 16.75 -2.90
CA ARG A 22 10.88 17.64 -3.70
C ARG A 22 10.80 17.27 -5.18
N ARG A 23 10.89 15.97 -5.51
CA ARG A 23 10.77 15.48 -6.89
C ARG A 23 9.39 15.76 -7.48
N CYS A 24 8.32 15.54 -6.71
CA CYS A 24 6.96 15.83 -7.13
C CYS A 24 6.79 17.33 -7.44
N ALA A 25 7.20 18.21 -6.52
CA ALA A 25 7.12 19.65 -6.70
C ALA A 25 7.96 20.14 -7.90
N LEU A 26 9.19 19.67 -8.05
CA LEU A 26 10.04 20.05 -9.19
C LEU A 26 9.48 19.55 -10.53
N SER A 27 8.82 18.38 -10.54
CA SER A 27 8.14 17.87 -11.73
C SER A 27 6.93 18.73 -12.11
N HIS A 28 6.17 19.20 -11.13
CA HIS A 28 5.02 20.10 -11.34
C HIS A 28 5.48 21.49 -11.82
N PHE A 29 6.59 21.99 -11.27
CA PHE A 29 7.21 23.26 -11.66
C PHE A 29 8.46 23.04 -12.52
N SER A 30 8.31 22.34 -13.64
CA SER A 30 9.42 21.95 -14.53
C SER A 30 10.22 23.12 -15.11
N SER A 31 9.70 24.35 -15.03
CA SER A 31 10.38 25.58 -15.46
C SER A 31 11.28 26.22 -14.39
N LEU A 32 11.24 25.76 -13.14
CA LEU A 32 12.06 26.27 -12.05
C LEU A 32 13.33 25.42 -11.88
N THR A 33 14.47 26.09 -11.76
CA THR A 33 15.69 25.43 -11.28
C THR A 33 15.62 25.27 -9.75
N PRO A 34 16.32 24.29 -9.15
CA PRO A 34 16.30 24.07 -7.70
C PRO A 34 16.57 25.34 -6.87
N GLU A 35 17.48 26.21 -7.34
CA GLU A 35 17.87 27.44 -6.65
C GLU A 35 16.78 28.53 -6.72
N LYS A 36 15.93 28.49 -7.74
CA LYS A 36 14.79 29.40 -7.89
C LYS A 36 13.56 28.87 -7.17
N ALA A 37 13.39 27.55 -7.10
CA ALA A 37 12.29 26.89 -6.42
C ALA A 37 12.24 27.27 -4.93
N GLU A 38 13.39 27.34 -4.24
CA GLU A 38 13.46 27.74 -2.82
C GLU A 38 12.96 29.15 -2.53
N LYS A 39 13.00 30.05 -3.53
CA LYS A 39 12.59 31.45 -3.41
C LYS A 39 11.17 31.69 -3.93
N ASP A 40 10.58 30.71 -4.62
CA ASP A 40 9.27 30.83 -5.22
C ASP A 40 8.17 30.50 -4.20
N LYS A 41 7.26 31.46 -3.98
CA LYS A 41 6.17 31.31 -3.00
C LYS A 41 5.15 30.26 -3.41
N LYS A 42 4.93 30.05 -4.70
CA LYS A 42 3.97 29.04 -5.21
C LYS A 42 4.56 27.65 -5.08
N PHE A 43 5.85 27.49 -5.40
CA PHE A 43 6.58 26.24 -5.17
C PHE A 43 6.51 25.84 -3.71
N LYS A 44 6.86 26.76 -2.78
CA LYS A 44 6.82 26.46 -1.35
C LYS A 44 5.42 26.06 -0.89
N LYS A 45 4.39 26.81 -1.29
CA LYS A 45 3.00 26.48 -0.95
C LYS A 45 2.60 25.09 -1.46
N PHE A 46 2.88 24.79 -2.73
CA PHE A 46 2.57 23.48 -3.32
C PHE A 46 3.33 22.37 -2.61
N PHE A 47 4.64 22.55 -2.36
CA PHE A 47 5.45 21.60 -1.62
C PHE A 47 4.85 21.32 -0.24
N ASP A 48 4.46 22.37 0.50
CA ASP A 48 3.86 22.27 1.85
C ASP A 48 2.52 21.52 1.83
N GLU A 49 1.74 21.62 0.74
CA GLU A 49 0.45 20.94 0.54
C GLU A 49 0.58 19.48 0.05
N LEU A 50 1.79 19.02 -0.33
CA LEU A 50 2.00 17.63 -0.74
C LEU A 50 1.82 16.65 0.42
N GLU A 51 1.02 15.62 0.16
CA GLU A 51 0.91 14.46 1.02
C GLU A 51 1.89 13.38 0.57
N VAL A 52 2.51 12.67 1.52
CA VAL A 52 3.41 11.54 1.23
C VAL A 52 2.73 10.25 1.64
N ARG A 53 2.82 9.26 0.77
CA ARG A 53 2.27 7.92 0.98
C ARG A 53 3.39 6.91 0.82
N THR A 54 3.40 5.94 1.74
CA THR A 54 4.38 4.87 1.75
C THR A 54 3.64 3.55 1.58
N ILE A 55 3.98 2.81 0.53
CA ILE A 55 3.42 1.48 0.26
C ILE A 55 4.51 0.44 0.47
N VAL A 56 4.20 -0.59 1.25
CA VAL A 56 5.01 -1.80 1.37
C VAL A 56 4.39 -2.93 0.58
N TYR A 57 5.23 -3.66 -0.13
CA TYR A 57 4.87 -4.87 -0.86
C TYR A 57 5.51 -6.05 -0.15
N LEU A 58 4.69 -7.05 0.17
CA LEU A 58 5.10 -8.26 0.83
C LEU A 58 5.29 -9.41 -0.16
N ARG A 59 6.07 -10.41 0.24
CA ARG A 59 6.38 -11.60 -0.55
C ARG A 59 5.16 -12.47 -0.85
N ASP A 60 4.16 -12.43 0.02
CA ASP A 60 2.88 -13.12 -0.12
C ASP A 60 1.95 -12.47 -1.19
N GLY A 61 2.38 -11.35 -1.78
CA GLY A 61 1.63 -10.60 -2.77
C GLY A 61 0.70 -9.54 -2.19
N PHE A 62 0.66 -9.39 -0.86
CA PHE A 62 -0.10 -8.34 -0.20
C PHE A 62 0.66 -7.02 -0.26
N SER A 63 -0.09 -5.92 -0.22
CA SER A 63 0.50 -4.58 -0.12
C SER A 63 -0.31 -3.72 0.82
N TYR A 64 0.41 -2.89 1.60
CA TYR A 64 -0.16 -2.05 2.63
C TYR A 64 0.31 -0.62 2.44
N GLU A 65 -0.61 0.32 2.57
CA GLU A 65 -0.26 1.72 2.77
C GLU A 65 -0.01 1.98 4.25
N ILE A 66 1.20 2.39 4.57
CA ILE A 66 1.61 2.79 5.91
C ILE A 66 1.05 4.18 6.19
N LYS A 67 0.23 4.28 7.24
CA LYS A 67 -0.25 5.54 7.79
C LYS A 67 0.65 6.03 8.91
N GLU A 68 1.03 5.15 9.82
CA GLU A 68 1.91 5.47 10.95
C GLU A 68 2.80 4.27 11.29
N ILE A 69 4.10 4.49 11.48
CA ILE A 69 5.03 3.45 11.95
C ILE A 69 4.96 3.43 13.48
N ILE A 70 4.78 2.25 14.06
CA ILE A 70 4.76 2.05 15.50
C ILE A 70 6.14 1.59 15.93
N GLU A 71 6.88 2.49 16.59
CA GLU A 71 8.22 2.21 17.11
C GLU A 71 8.16 1.14 18.20
N GLN A 72 8.92 0.07 18.01
CA GLN A 72 9.05 -1.04 18.95
C GLN A 72 10.51 -1.48 19.01
N PRO A 73 10.99 -1.97 20.17
CA PRO A 73 12.37 -2.44 20.32
C PRO A 73 12.55 -3.83 19.68
N THR A 74 12.47 -3.87 18.36
CA THR A 74 12.62 -5.09 17.53
C THR A 74 13.58 -4.80 16.39
N THR A 75 14.36 -5.79 15.99
CA THR A 75 15.28 -5.72 14.84
C THR A 75 14.85 -6.60 13.67
N THR A 76 13.76 -7.35 13.83
CA THR A 76 13.33 -8.40 12.88
C THR A 76 11.96 -8.14 12.25
N THR A 77 11.16 -7.26 12.86
CA THR A 77 9.80 -6.96 12.41
C THR A 77 9.54 -5.46 12.34
N MET A 78 8.63 -5.06 11.44
CA MET A 78 8.07 -3.72 11.40
C MET A 78 6.62 -3.75 11.83
N THR A 79 6.23 -2.86 12.72
CA THR A 79 4.83 -2.67 13.10
C THR A 79 4.34 -1.32 12.59
N PHE A 80 3.17 -1.28 11.94
CA PHE A 80 2.59 -0.05 11.41
C PHE A 80 1.07 -0.10 11.39
N GLU A 81 0.46 1.08 11.46
CA GLU A 81 -0.94 1.32 11.12
C GLU A 81 -1.13 1.38 9.60
N CYS A 82 -2.14 0.70 9.08
CA CYS A 82 -2.59 0.82 7.69
C CYS A 82 -4.12 0.95 7.59
N MET A 83 -4.57 1.63 6.54
CA MET A 83 -5.99 1.71 6.21
C MET A 83 -6.41 0.57 5.29
N PRO A 84 -7.61 0.00 5.47
CA PRO A 84 -8.12 -0.97 4.53
C PRO A 84 -8.40 -0.33 3.18
N ALA A 85 -7.99 -1.00 2.10
CA ALA A 85 -8.24 -0.57 0.73
C ALA A 85 -9.70 -0.81 0.28
N ASP A 86 -10.47 -1.56 1.07
CA ASP A 86 -11.88 -1.82 0.83
C ASP A 86 -12.76 -0.75 1.50
N GLU A 87 -13.58 -0.09 0.70
CA GLU A 87 -14.52 0.95 1.15
C GLU A 87 -15.54 0.43 2.16
N ALA A 88 -15.80 -0.88 2.21
CA ALA A 88 -16.70 -1.49 3.19
C ALA A 88 -16.19 -1.36 4.64
N TYR A 89 -14.88 -1.18 4.83
CA TYR A 89 -14.22 -1.10 6.13
C TYR A 89 -13.71 0.32 6.47
N LYS A 90 -14.35 1.36 5.94
CA LYS A 90 -14.02 2.80 6.11
C LYS A 90 -13.90 3.32 7.57
N VAL A 91 -14.20 2.50 8.58
CA VAL A 91 -14.16 2.87 10.02
C VAL A 91 -13.06 2.12 10.80
N GLY A 92 -12.28 1.26 10.15
CA GLY A 92 -11.24 0.44 10.80
C GLY A 92 -9.82 1.02 10.66
N CYS A 93 -9.04 0.92 11.74
CA CYS A 93 -7.58 1.01 11.71
C CYS A 93 -7.03 -0.41 11.94
N PHE A 94 -6.10 -0.85 11.09
CA PHE A 94 -5.39 -2.11 11.28
C PHE A 94 -3.96 -1.84 11.71
N VAL A 95 -3.53 -2.51 12.78
CA VAL A 95 -2.12 -2.59 13.16
C VAL A 95 -1.57 -3.90 12.63
N VAL A 96 -0.54 -3.81 11.81
CA VAL A 96 0.09 -4.95 11.14
C VAL A 96 1.54 -5.03 11.59
N THR A 97 1.97 -6.23 11.98
CA THR A 97 3.38 -6.54 12.26
C THR A 97 3.87 -7.53 11.22
N VAL A 98 4.89 -7.15 10.44
CA VAL A 98 5.48 -7.99 9.38
C VAL A 98 6.96 -8.22 9.62
N PRO A 99 7.49 -9.42 9.34
CA PRO A 99 8.92 -9.64 9.26
C PRO A 99 9.55 -8.77 8.17
N PHE A 100 10.73 -8.21 8.44
CA PHE A 100 11.43 -7.42 7.43
C PHE A 100 11.82 -8.22 6.19
N GLU A 101 12.07 -9.52 6.35
CA GLU A 101 12.40 -10.43 5.25
C GLU A 101 11.24 -10.63 4.26
N ASP A 102 10.00 -10.36 4.70
CA ASP A 102 8.82 -10.46 3.85
C ASP A 102 8.61 -9.21 3.01
N ILE A 103 9.24 -8.07 3.36
CA ILE A 103 9.14 -6.83 2.58
C ILE A 103 10.02 -6.97 1.33
N VAL A 104 9.39 -7.05 0.17
CA VAL A 104 10.09 -7.19 -1.13
C VAL A 104 10.32 -5.86 -1.83
N ARG A 105 9.46 -4.86 -1.57
CA ARG A 105 9.57 -3.51 -2.14
C ARG A 105 8.92 -2.47 -1.24
N VAL A 106 9.50 -1.28 -1.24
CA VAL A 106 8.95 -0.09 -0.59
C VAL A 106 8.84 1.02 -1.63
N GLU A 107 7.68 1.65 -1.72
CA GLU A 107 7.47 2.81 -2.57
C GLU A 107 7.03 4.01 -1.71
N VAL A 108 7.74 5.12 -1.87
CA VAL A 108 7.39 6.40 -1.23
C VAL A 108 7.11 7.38 -2.36
N PHE A 109 5.89 7.91 -2.41
CA PHE A 109 5.50 8.90 -3.41
C PHE A 109 4.76 10.06 -2.76
N ALA A 110 4.91 11.24 -3.37
CA ALA A 110 4.18 12.43 -2.97
C ALA A 110 3.08 12.72 -3.98
N VAL A 111 1.92 13.17 -3.49
CA VAL A 111 0.76 13.51 -4.28
C VAL A 111 0.13 14.79 -3.75
N HIS A 112 -0.29 15.67 -4.66
CA HIS A 112 -1.06 16.84 -4.28
C HIS A 112 -2.53 16.43 -4.08
N PRO A 113 -3.19 16.79 -2.95
CA PRO A 113 -4.56 16.35 -2.66
C PRO A 113 -5.57 16.72 -3.75
N ALA A 114 -5.39 17.84 -4.42
CA ALA A 114 -6.25 18.26 -5.54
C ALA A 114 -6.01 17.49 -6.85
N GLU A 115 -4.89 16.76 -6.96
CA GLU A 115 -4.53 15.95 -8.13
C GLU A 115 -4.73 14.45 -7.87
N LYS A 116 -5.30 14.09 -6.70
CA LYS A 116 -5.64 12.70 -6.38
C LYS A 116 -6.69 12.20 -7.39
N PRO A 117 -6.42 11.08 -8.09
CA PRO A 117 -7.47 10.41 -8.86
C PRO A 117 -8.60 10.00 -7.92
N GLU A 118 -9.85 10.27 -8.29
CA GLU A 118 -11.03 9.83 -7.53
C GLU A 118 -11.07 8.29 -7.42
N ASP A 119 -10.63 7.59 -8.46
CA ASP A 119 -10.37 6.15 -8.48
C ASP A 119 -8.87 5.88 -8.34
N MET A 120 -8.37 5.87 -7.11
CA MET A 120 -7.09 5.20 -6.88
C MET A 120 -7.29 3.70 -7.07
N PRO A 121 -6.47 3.02 -7.90
CA PRO A 121 -6.57 1.58 -8.02
C PRO A 121 -6.42 0.98 -6.63
N SER A 122 -7.49 0.34 -6.15
CA SER A 122 -7.51 -0.35 -4.86
C SER A 122 -6.27 -1.24 -4.82
N ILE A 123 -5.40 -0.96 -3.85
CA ILE A 123 -4.20 -1.75 -3.59
C ILE A 123 -4.72 -3.17 -3.31
N LYS A 124 -4.56 -4.07 -4.29
CA LYS A 124 -5.04 -5.44 -4.20
C LYS A 124 -4.26 -6.16 -3.10
N GLY A 125 -4.82 -6.14 -1.90
CA GLY A 125 -4.30 -6.80 -0.71
C GLY A 125 -5.41 -7.29 0.22
N PHE A 126 -6.66 -6.88 0.04
CA PHE A 126 -7.77 -7.56 0.71
C PHE A 126 -8.18 -8.71 -0.18
N GLY A 127 -7.36 -9.78 -0.16
CA GLY A 127 -7.81 -11.07 -0.60
C GLY A 127 -9.08 -11.37 0.19
N SER A 128 -10.24 -11.19 -0.46
CA SER A 128 -11.47 -11.85 -0.05
C SER A 128 -11.06 -13.25 0.37
N ALA A 129 -11.19 -13.56 1.66
CA ALA A 129 -11.06 -14.91 2.14
C ALA A 129 -11.75 -15.79 1.10
N GLN A 130 -11.00 -16.71 0.47
CA GLN A 130 -11.60 -17.65 -0.46
C GLN A 130 -12.78 -18.24 0.28
N LEU A 131 -14.00 -17.83 -0.09
CA LEU A 131 -15.19 -18.44 0.46
C LEU A 131 -15.01 -19.93 0.19
N PRO A 132 -15.15 -20.79 1.22
CA PRO A 132 -14.97 -22.21 1.02
C PRO A 132 -15.83 -22.64 -0.18
N PRO A 133 -15.31 -23.50 -1.06
CA PRO A 133 -16.01 -23.88 -2.28
C PRO A 133 -17.43 -24.30 -1.92
N LYS A 134 -18.43 -23.71 -2.62
CA LYS A 134 -19.83 -24.03 -2.41
C LYS A 134 -20.00 -25.56 -2.40
N PRO A 135 -20.72 -26.15 -1.42
CA PRO A 135 -20.97 -27.59 -1.41
C PRO A 135 -21.57 -27.99 -2.77
N GLN A 136 -20.92 -28.93 -3.45
CA GLN A 136 -21.44 -29.43 -4.70
C GLN A 136 -22.81 -30.07 -4.42
N PRO A 137 -23.84 -29.80 -5.24
CA PRO A 137 -25.12 -30.47 -5.10
C PRO A 137 -24.90 -31.98 -5.26
N PRO A 138 -25.63 -32.81 -4.48
CA PRO A 138 -25.46 -34.26 -4.53
C PRO A 138 -25.68 -34.76 -5.96
N VAL A 139 -24.75 -35.60 -6.41
CA VAL A 139 -24.83 -36.32 -7.68
C VAL A 139 -26.17 -37.03 -7.72
N LYS A 140 -27.04 -36.68 -8.67
CA LYS A 140 -28.28 -37.42 -8.90
C LYS A 140 -27.90 -38.88 -9.19
N GLU A 141 -28.31 -39.78 -8.31
CA GLU A 141 -28.22 -41.22 -8.52
C GLU A 141 -28.75 -41.55 -9.92
N ARG A 142 -27.94 -42.28 -10.69
CA ARG A 142 -28.38 -42.87 -11.95
C ARG A 142 -29.60 -43.73 -11.67
N GLN A 143 -30.73 -43.42 -12.30
CA GLN A 143 -31.90 -44.28 -12.28
C GLN A 143 -31.51 -45.68 -12.78
N PRO A 144 -31.99 -46.76 -12.13
CA PRO A 144 -31.74 -48.12 -12.61
C PRO A 144 -32.45 -48.32 -13.96
N ARG A 145 -31.73 -48.99 -14.85
CA ARG A 145 -32.22 -49.37 -16.19
C ARG A 145 -33.37 -50.38 -16.00
N PRO A 146 -34.53 -50.24 -16.68
CA PRO A 146 -35.60 -51.22 -16.56
C PRO A 146 -35.13 -52.56 -17.12
N GLU A 147 -35.34 -53.61 -16.33
CA GLU A 147 -35.17 -55.01 -16.72
C GLU A 147 -36.23 -55.40 -17.76
N GLY A 148 -35.82 -56.14 -18.79
CA GLY A 148 -36.68 -57.07 -19.53
C GLY A 148 -37.25 -56.58 -20.88
N ALA A 149 -36.58 -57.00 -21.96
CA ALA A 149 -37.12 -57.37 -23.28
C ALA A 149 -35.90 -57.85 -24.09
N GLU A 150 -35.74 -59.08 -24.55
CA GLU A 150 -36.64 -60.20 -24.87
C GLU A 150 -36.08 -61.54 -24.38
#